data_AF-A0A821P015-F1
#
_entry.id   AF-A0A821P015-F1
#
_cell.length_a   1.000
_cell.length_b   1.000
_cell.length_c   1.000
_cell.angle_alpha   90.00
_cell.angle_beta   90.00
_cell.angle_gamma   90.00
#
_symmetry.space_group_name_H-M   'P 1'
#
loop_
_entity.id
_entity.type
_entity.pdbx_description
1 polymer ?
#
loop_
_entity_poly.entity_id
_entity_poly.type
_entity_poly.pdbx_seq_one_letter_code
_entity_poly.pdbx_strand_id
1 'polypeptide(L)' 'MNTDGGGWTVFQKRGDYTPREDFYRTWLEYKRGFGDLQRQFWLGNDRLSIMTNQDSYRLRVDLEDFDAQKRFA' A
#
# COMPACT_ATOMS: atom_id res chain seq x y z
N MET A 1 -13.08 -1.35 -4.35
CA MET A 1 -12.73 0.06 -4.04
C MET A 1 -13.86 0.69 -3.23
N ASN A 2 -14.30 0.06 -2.13
CA ASN A 2 -15.58 0.43 -1.48
C ASN A 2 -15.43 0.77 0.01
N THR A 3 -14.21 0.80 0.55
CA THR A 3 -13.96 1.20 1.94
C THR A 3 -14.33 2.67 2.12
N ASP A 4 -15.10 3.00 3.16
CA ASP A 4 -15.54 4.36 3.52
C ASP A 4 -16.08 5.20 2.34
N GLY A 5 -16.89 4.62 1.47
CA GLY A 5 -17.44 5.34 0.32
C GLY A 5 -16.48 5.48 -0.87
N GLY A 6 -15.30 4.87 -0.81
CA GLY A 6 -14.36 4.80 -1.93
C GLY A 6 -13.43 6.01 -2.05
N GLY A 7 -12.85 6.22 -3.24
CA GLY A 7 -11.92 7.32 -3.51
C GLY A 7 -10.49 7.14 -2.96
N TRP A 8 -10.21 6.01 -2.31
CA TRP A 8 -8.89 5.69 -1.77
C TRP A 8 -7.96 5.12 -2.84
N THR A 9 -6.79 5.75 -2.99
CA THR A 9 -5.67 5.21 -3.75
C THR A 9 -4.85 4.29 -2.84
N VAL A 10 -4.80 2.99 -3.15
CA VAL A 10 -3.97 2.02 -2.41
C VAL A 10 -2.53 2.12 -2.92
N PHE A 11 -1.60 2.44 -2.04
CA PHE A 11 -0.18 2.58 -2.39
C PHE A 11 0.72 1.47 -1.84
N GLN A 12 0.22 0.70 -0.86
CA GLN A 12 0.88 -0.47 -0.32
C GLN A 12 -0.18 -1.54 -0.09
N LYS A 13 0.14 -2.79 -0.40
CA LYS A 13 -0.69 -3.93 -0.03
C LYS A 13 0.15 -5.11 0.44
N ARG A 14 -0.23 -5.72 1.56
CA ARG A 14 0.28 -7.00 2.08
C ARG A 14 -0.88 -7.95 2.29
N GLY A 15 -0.60 -9.25 2.20
CA GLY A 15 -1.59 -10.29 2.45
C GLY A 15 -1.01 -11.67 2.13
N ASP A 16 -1.80 -12.70 2.39
CA ASP A 16 -1.39 -14.08 2.10
C ASP A 16 -1.61 -14.41 0.62
N TYR A 17 -0.69 -13.93 -0.21
CA TYR A 17 -0.64 -14.18 -1.64
C TYR A 17 0.51 -15.13 -1.97
N THR A 18 0.31 -15.98 -2.97
CA THR A 18 1.36 -16.84 -3.53
C THR A 18 1.56 -16.48 -5.01
N PRO A 19 2.80 -16.18 -5.46
CA PRO A 19 4.02 -16.06 -4.65
C PRO A 19 3.99 -14.85 -3.70
N ARG A 20 4.81 -14.91 -2.65
CA ARG A 20 5.02 -13.78 -1.74
C ARG A 20 5.99 -12.78 -2.37
N GLU A 21 5.73 -11.49 -2.16
CA GLU A 21 6.64 -10.42 -2.57
C GLU A 21 7.68 -10.15 -1.47
N ASP A 22 8.91 -9.83 -1.89
CA ASP A 22 9.99 -9.47 -0.96
C ASP A 22 10.00 -7.95 -0.72
N PHE A 23 9.91 -7.55 0.55
CA PHE A 23 9.96 -6.16 0.98
C PHE A 23 11.33 -5.75 1.54
N TYR A 24 12.30 -6.67 1.62
CA TYR A 24 13.68 -6.34 1.96
C TYR A 24 14.42 -5.86 0.71
N ARG A 25 14.16 -4.60 0.34
CA ARG A 25 14.61 -4.00 -0.91
C ARG A 25 15.52 -2.80 -0.69
N THR A 26 16.28 -2.45 -1.72
CA THR A 26 17.15 -1.27 -1.73
C THR A 26 16.34 0.04 -1.77
N TRP A 27 17.00 1.16 -1.44
CA TRP A 27 16.41 2.49 -1.58
C TRP A 27 15.88 2.76 -2.99
N LEU A 28 16.62 2.38 -4.03
CA LEU A 28 16.23 2.63 -5.42
C LEU A 28 14.95 1.88 -5.79
N GLU A 29 14.78 0.66 -5.29
CA GLU A 29 13.55 -0.13 -5.48
C GLU A 29 12.38 0.50 -4.72
N TYR A 30 12.56 0.93 -3.48
CA TYR A 30 11.52 1.66 -2.74
C TYR A 30 11.14 2.99 -3.40
N LYS A 31 12.12 3.69 -4.00
CA LYS A 31 11.88 4.91 -4.76
C LYS A 31 11.01 4.65 -6.00
N ARG A 32 11.34 3.61 -6.77
CA ARG A 32 10.64 3.25 -8.02
C ARG A 32 9.35 2.45 -7.82
N GLY A 33 9.18 1.81 -6.67
CA GLY A 33 8.12 0.83 -6.42
C GLY A 33 8.48 -0.57 -6.92
N PHE A 34 7.79 -1.57 -6.37
CA PHE A 34 7.98 -2.99 -6.68
C PHE A 34 6.73 -3.81 -6.35
N GLY A 35 6.70 -5.05 -6.81
CA GLY A 35 5.62 -6.00 -6.58
C GLY A 35 4.52 -5.98 -7.64
N ASP A 36 3.42 -6.65 -7.32
CA ASP A 36 2.28 -6.90 -8.18
C ASP A 36 1.05 -6.14 -7.64
N LEU A 37 0.54 -5.20 -8.43
CA LEU A 37 -0.61 -4.34 -8.08
C LEU A 37 -1.88 -5.13 -7.76
N GLN A 38 -2.00 -6.38 -8.24
CA GLN A 38 -3.14 -7.24 -7.92
C GLN A 38 -2.95 -8.00 -6.59
N ARG A 39 -1.71 -8.13 -6.12
CA ARG A 39 -1.32 -8.93 -4.95
C ARG A 39 -0.65 -8.07 -3.88
N GLN A 40 0.68 -8.10 -3.81
CA GLN A 40 1.50 -7.39 -2.84
C GLN A 40 2.41 -6.42 -3.57
N PHE A 41 2.42 -5.16 -3.16
CA PHE A 41 3.21 -4.14 -3.83
C PHE A 41 3.53 -2.96 -2.92
N TRP A 42 4.51 -2.18 -3.38
CA TRP A 42 4.80 -0.82 -2.94
C TRP A 42 4.80 0.09 -4.18
N LEU A 43 3.95 1.12 -4.20
CA LEU A 43 3.74 1.97 -5.37
C LEU A 43 5.00 2.79 -5.76
N GLY A 44 5.85 3.09 -4.78
CA GLY A 44 7.08 3.86 -4.97
C GLY A 44 7.02 5.25 -4.34
N ASN A 45 8.11 5.64 -3.70
CA ASN A 45 8.20 6.89 -2.95
C ASN A 45 8.06 8.13 -3.84
N ASP A 46 8.58 8.10 -5.07
CA ASP A 46 8.44 9.24 -5.99
C ASP A 46 6.97 9.50 -6.34
N ARG A 47 6.21 8.43 -6.61
CA ARG A 47 4.77 8.54 -6.91
C ARG A 47 4.00 9.03 -5.69
N LEU A 48 4.31 8.48 -4.51
CA LEU A 48 3.71 8.92 -3.25
C LEU A 48 3.94 10.41 -3.00
N SER A 49 5.19 10.86 -3.12
CA SER A 49 5.56 12.27 -2.95
C SER A 49 4.80 13.18 -3.92
N ILE A 50 4.72 12.81 -5.21
CA ILE A 50 3.99 13.60 -6.20
C ILE A 50 2.50 13.68 -5.85
N MET A 51 1.88 12.57 -5.45
CA MET A 51 0.45 12.55 -5.13
C MET A 51 0.15 13.34 -3.86
N THR A 52 0.90 13.13 -2.78
CA THR A 52 0.58 13.71 -1.47
C THR A 52 0.96 15.17 -1.34
N ASN A 53 1.80 15.70 -2.24
CA ASN A 53 2.19 17.12 -2.23
C ASN A 53 1.26 18.03 -3.06
N GLN A 54 0.21 17.48 -3.68
CA GLN A 54 -0.73 18.27 -4.49
C GLN A 54 -1.79 18.99 -3.66
N ASP A 55 -2.16 18.43 -2.51
CA ASP A 55 -3.18 18.95 -1.61
C ASP A 55 -3.07 18.26 -0.24
N SER A 56 -4.01 18.55 0.67
CA SER A 56 -4.16 17.85 1.95
C SER A 56 -4.84 16.50 1.75
N TYR A 57 -4.08 15.42 1.97
CA TYR A 57 -4.60 14.05 1.94
C TYR A 57 -4.70 13.47 3.35
N ARG A 58 -5.61 12.51 3.50
CA ARG A 58 -5.66 11.64 4.69
C ARG A 58 -5.02 10.31 4.38
N LEU A 59 -4.28 9.78 5.34
CA LEU A 59 -3.76 8.42 5.32
C LEU A 59 -4.70 7.52 6.11
N ARG A 60 -4.91 6.31 5.61
CA ARG A 60 -5.57 5.23 6.33
C ARG A 60 -4.72 3.97 6.21
N VAL A 61 -4.54 3.26 7.32
CA VAL A 61 -3.84 1.97 7.36
C VAL A 61 -4.77 0.90 7.91
N ASP A 62 -5.20 -0.02 7.06
CA ASP A 62 -5.99 -1.19 7.44
C ASP A 62 -5.09 -2.39 7.76
N LEU A 63 -5.33 -3.05 8.89
CA LEU A 63 -4.64 -4.27 9.33
C LEU A 63 -5.65 -5.36 9.69
N GLU A 64 -5.26 -6.61 9.44
CA GLU A 64 -6.00 -7.82 9.81
C GLU A 64 -5.04 -8.73 10.60
N ASP A 65 -5.47 -9.26 11.74
CA ASP A 65 -4.71 -10.25 12.51
C ASP A 65 -5.01 -11.71 12.07
N PHE A 66 -4.33 -12.68 12.67
CA PHE A 66 -4.50 -14.10 12.32
C PHE A 66 -5.85 -14.69 12.73
N ASP A 67 -6.60 -14.01 13.60
CA ASP A 67 -7.96 -14.35 14.02
C ASP A 67 -9.01 -13.55 13.22
N ALA A 68 -8.60 -13.02 12.06
CA ALA A 68 -9.39 -12.24 11.12
C ALA A 68 -9.99 -10.93 11.69
N GLN A 69 -9.45 -10.40 12.80
CA GLN A 69 -9.88 -9.12 13.35
C GLN A 69 -9.28 -7.97 12.55
N LYS A 70 -10.14 -7.04 12.10
CA LYS A 70 -9.75 -5.88 11.29
C LYS A 70 -9.77 -4.60 12.10
N ARG A 71 -8.74 -3.77 11.93
CA ARG A 71 -8.66 -2.41 12.49
C ARG A 71 -8.04 -1.46 11.49
N PHE A 72 -8.31 -0.17 11.66
CA PHE A 72 -7.68 0.88 10.86
C PHE A 72 -7.22 2.05 11.74
N ALA A 73 -6.26 2.82 11.23
CA ALA A 73 -5.78 4.09 11.80
C ALA A 73 -5.73 5.15 10.71
#